data_AF-B0BXS1-F1
#
_entry.id   AF-B0BXS1-F1
#
_cell.length_a   1.000
_cell.length_b   1.000
_cell.length_c   1.000
_cell.angle_alpha   90.00
_cell.angle_beta   90.00
_cell.angle_gamma   90.00
#
_symmetry.space_group_name_H-M   'P 1'
#
loop_
_entity.id
_entity.type
_entity.pdbx_description
1 polymer ?
#
loop_
_entity_poly.entity_id
_entity_poly.type
_entity_poly.pdbx_seq_one_letter_code
_entity_poly.pdbx_strand_id
1 'polypeptide(L)' 'MPDEVASLDILDKTITEGAIVPAIWGLEIGNVLLCAERAKRLTANQRHQAIYTLKDLYIKFKGSLHQN' A
#
# COMPACT_ATOMS: atom_id res chain seq x y z
N MET A 1 -6.62 21.93 -0.16
CA MET A 1 -5.71 21.01 -0.86
C MET A 1 -4.93 20.30 0.22
N PRO A 2 -4.89 18.95 0.27
CA PRO A 2 -3.93 18.29 1.16
C PRO A 2 -2.55 18.81 0.81
N ASP A 3 -1.74 19.12 1.81
CA ASP A 3 -0.41 19.67 1.54
C ASP A 3 0.43 18.53 0.92
N GLU A 4 0.88 18.76 -0.32
CA GLU A 4 1.65 17.77 -1.08
C GLU A 4 3.07 17.61 -0.51
N VAL A 5 3.51 18.53 0.36
CA VAL A 5 4.85 18.56 0.96
C VAL A 5 4.98 17.51 2.06
N ALA A 6 4.00 17.41 2.95
CA ALA A 6 3.90 16.39 3.99
C ALA A 6 3.76 14.98 3.40
N SER A 7 3.22 14.87 2.19
CA SER A 7 3.12 13.59 1.48
C SER A 7 4.49 13.08 1.02
N LEU A 8 5.41 13.98 0.65
CA LEU A 8 6.79 13.62 0.30
C LEU A 8 7.58 13.19 1.54
N ASP A 9 7.46 13.93 2.65
CA ASP A 9 8.15 13.59 3.90
C ASP A 9 7.76 12.20 4.45
N ILE A 10 6.49 11.82 4.31
CA ILE A 10 6.00 10.50 4.72
C ILE A 10 6.56 9.40 3.82
N LEU A 11 6.68 9.64 2.52
CA LEU A 11 7.24 8.68 1.57
C LEU A 11 8.73 8.46 1.86
N ASP A 12 9.50 9.53 2.05
CA ASP A 12 10.93 9.45 2.35
C ASP A 12 11.19 8.73 3.69
N LYS A 13 10.36 8.99 4.70
CA LYS A 13 10.39 8.22 5.96
C LYS A 13 10.07 6.75 5.75
N THR A 14 9.08 6.43 4.93
CA THR A 14 8.71 5.04 4.65
C THR A 14 9.85 4.29 3.95
N ILE A 15 10.57 4.96 3.04
CA ILE A 15 11.74 4.39 2.36
C ILE A 15 12.88 4.14 3.36
N THR A 16 13.12 5.10 4.26
CA THR A 16 14.27 5.06 5.18
C THR A 16 14.05 4.14 6.38
N GLU A 17 12.87 4.18 6.98
CA GLU A 17 12.55 3.51 8.24
C GLU A 17 11.72 2.22 8.04
N GLY A 18 11.14 2.06 6.84
CA GLY A 18 10.11 1.05 6.58
C GLY A 18 8.75 1.46 7.13
N ALA A 19 7.71 0.73 6.72
CA ALA A 19 6.37 0.87 7.28
C ALA A 19 5.91 -0.43 7.94
N ILE A 20 5.22 -0.30 9.07
CA ILE A 20 4.51 -1.41 9.71
C ILE A 20 3.02 -1.23 9.47
N VAL A 21 2.40 -2.18 8.75
CA VAL A 21 0.97 -2.14 8.41
C VAL A 21 0.22 -3.29 9.07
N PRO A 22 -1.09 -3.17 9.33
CA PRO A 22 -1.89 -4.30 9.79
C PRO A 22 -1.82 -5.49 8.82
N ALA A 23 -1.97 -6.72 9.31
CA ALA A 23 -2.00 -7.92 8.47
C ALA A 23 -3.08 -7.87 7.36
N ILE A 24 -4.20 -7.16 7.60
CA ILE A 24 -5.28 -7.01 6.62
C ILE A 24 -4.95 -6.05 5.46
N TRP A 25 -3.91 -5.23 5.60
CA TRP A 25 -3.60 -4.14 4.67
C TRP A 25 -3.44 -4.63 3.22
N GLY A 26 -2.83 -5.80 3.01
CA GLY A 26 -2.68 -6.36 1.66
C GLY A 26 -4.03 -6.60 0.96
N LEU A 27 -5.05 -7.01 1.71
CA LEU A 27 -6.41 -7.20 1.19
C LEU A 27 -7.10 -5.87 0.89
N GLU A 28 -6.90 -4.85 1.73
CA GLU A 28 -7.48 -3.52 1.53
C GLU A 28 -6.94 -2.88 0.24
N ILE A 29 -5.62 -2.93 0.03
CA ILE A 29 -4.99 -2.41 -1.18
C ILE A 29 -5.44 -3.21 -2.42
N GLY A 30 -5.49 -4.53 -2.32
CA GLY A 30 -6.02 -5.38 -3.39
C GLY A 30 -7.46 -4.99 -3.77
N ASN A 31 -8.31 -4.73 -2.78
CA ASN A 31 -9.69 -4.31 -2.99
C ASN A 31 -9.78 -2.93 -3.66
N VAL A 32 -8.97 -1.95 -3.24
CA VAL A 32 -8.91 -0.62 -3.87
C VAL A 32 -8.53 -0.73 -5.34
N LEU A 33 -7.48 -1.51 -5.66
CA LEU A 33 -7.04 -1.69 -7.03
C LEU A 33 -8.08 -2.42 -7.90
N LEU A 34 -8.76 -3.43 -7.34
CA LEU A 34 -9.85 -4.12 -8.03
C LEU A 34 -11.04 -3.19 -8.31
N CYS A 35 -11.42 -2.36 -7.34
CA CYS A 35 -12.48 -1.36 -7.51
C CYS A 35 -12.12 -0.33 -8.59
N ALA A 36 -10.87 0.12 -8.65
CA ALA A 36 -10.40 1.04 -9.69
C ALA A 36 -10.46 0.41 -11.09
N GLU A 37 -10.12 -0.87 -11.23
CA GLU A 37 -10.27 -1.59 -12.49
C GLU A 37 -11.74 -1.75 -12.91
N ARG A 38 -12.62 -2.12 -11.96
CA ARG A 38 -14.08 -2.21 -12.23
C ARG A 38 -14.66 -0.87 -12.66
N ALA A 39 -14.13 0.23 -12.11
CA ALA A 39 -14.46 1.59 -12.50
C ALA A 39 -13.76 2.04 -13.81
N LYS A 40 -13.03 1.15 -14.50
CA LYS A 40 -12.26 1.42 -15.73
C LYS A 40 -11.21 2.53 -15.60
N ARG A 41 -10.75 2.82 -14.38
CA ARG A 41 -9.67 3.78 -14.11
C ARG A 41 -8.29 3.16 -14.32
N LEU A 42 -8.20 1.84 -14.21
CA LEU A 42 -7.02 1.03 -14.47
C LEU A 42 -7.39 -0.16 -15.35
N THR A 43 -6.42 -0.63 -16.12
CA THR A 43 -6.48 -1.93 -16.80
C THR A 43 -6.02 -3.05 -15.87
N ALA A 44 -6.37 -4.29 -16.19
CA ALA A 44 -5.88 -5.47 -15.45
C ALA A 44 -4.34 -5.56 -15.44
N ASN A 45 -3.68 -5.12 -16.51
CA ASN A 45 -2.22 -5.07 -16.57
C ASN A 45 -1.65 -4.03 -15.60
N GLN A 46 -2.23 -2.82 -15.57
CA GLN A 46 -1.82 -1.78 -14.62
C GLN A 46 -2.08 -2.20 -13.17
N ARG A 47 -3.19 -2.90 -12.88
CA ARG A 47 -3.45 -3.48 -11.56
C ARG A 47 -2.35 -4.47 -11.18
N HIS A 48 -2.00 -5.40 -12.07
CA HIS A 48 -0.95 -6.38 -11.79
C HIS A 48 0.41 -5.69 -11.56
N GLN A 49 0.76 -4.71 -12.40
CA GLN A 49 1.98 -3.91 -12.22
C GLN A 49 2.00 -3.21 -10.86
N ALA A 50 0.91 -2.57 -10.45
CA ALA A 50 0.81 -1.93 -9.14
C ALA A 50 1.04 -2.93 -7.99
N ILE A 51 0.44 -4.12 -8.04
CA ILE A 51 0.67 -5.17 -7.03
C ILE A 51 2.14 -5.59 -6.99
N TYR A 52 2.81 -5.71 -8.13
CA TYR A 52 4.22 -6.03 -8.18
C TYR A 52 5.09 -4.91 -7.60
N THR A 53 4.85 -3.66 -7.98
CA THR A 53 5.59 -2.51 -7.43
C THR A 53 5.43 -2.39 -5.92
N LEU A 54 4.25 -2.72 -5.38
CA LEU A 54 4.03 -2.72 -3.92
C LEU A 54 4.87 -3.75 -3.17
N LYS A 55 5.26 -4.86 -3.81
CA LYS A 55 6.16 -5.85 -3.18
C LYS A 55 7.58 -5.31 -2.99
N ASP A 56 7.97 -4.32 -3.79
CA ASP A 56 9.29 -3.70 -3.72
C ASP A 56 9.38 -2.64 -2.61
N LEU A 57 8.24 -2.26 -2.00
CA LEU A 57 8.21 -1.36 -0.86
C LEU A 57 8.61 -2.09 0.43
N TYR A 58 9.41 -1.43 1.26
CA TYR A 58 9.89 -1.99 2.53
C TYR A 58 8.78 -1.95 3.61
N ILE A 59 7.76 -2.79 3.43
CA ILE A 59 6.57 -2.88 4.30
C ILE A 59 6.59 -4.19 5.08
N LYS A 60 6.42 -4.10 6.39
CA LYS A 60 6.31 -5.24 7.33
C LYS A 60 4.87 -5.36 7.81
N PHE A 61 4.33 -6.57 7.80
CA PHE A 61 3.02 -6.84 8.39
C PHE A 61 3.12 -6.99 9.90
N LYS A 62 2.30 -6.25 10.63
CA LYS A 62 2.07 -6.44 12.06
C LYS A 62 1.11 -7.61 12.25
N GLY A 63 1.65 -8.75 12.66
CA GLY A 63 0.84 -9.85 13.18
C GLY A 63 0.20 -9.45 14.52
N SER A 64 -1.02 -9.93 14.76
CA SER A 64 -1.66 -9.79 16.08
C SER A 64 -0.88 -10.59 17.11
N LEU A 65 -0.11 -9.91 17.96
CA LEU A 65 0.41 -10.50 19.18
C LEU A 65 -0.74 -10.62 20.17
N HIS A 66 -1.48 -11.72 20.12
CA HIS A 66 -2.15 -12.21 21.33
C HIS A 66 -1.05 -12.81 22.21
N GLN A 67 -0.52 -11.99 23.12
CA GLN A 67 0.22 -12.50 24.27
C GLN A 67 -0.83 -12.99 25.28
N ASN A 68 -0.79 -14.30 25.56
CA ASN A 68 -1.43 -14.91 26.73
C ASN A 68 -0.68 -14.54 28.00
#